data_AF-A0A1Y3N996-F1
#
_entry.id   AF-A0A1Y3N996-F1
#
_cell.length_a   1.000
_cell.length_b   1.000
_cell.length_c   1.000
_cell.angle_alpha   90.00
_cell.angle_beta   90.00
_cell.angle_gamma   90.00
#
_symmetry.space_group_name_H-M   'P 1'
#
loop_
_entity.id
_entity.type
_entity.pdbx_description
1 polymer ?
#
loop_
_entity_poly.entity_id
_entity_poly.type
_entity_poly.pdbx_seq_one_letter_code
_entity_poly.pdbx_strand_id
1 'polypeptide(L)'
;MIEENLSEDENKEAIIEEVIDALEEVKEVSESESEEEIGENVVEVKEQETTTIPAPKTTTTTTTTTTTTTTTTTTTTTTTTTTTTKTTTTTKAPKPTNECTTEVFGVAQQFNAFFFGDFTGFSSDVQGRLAAKGTVNISGGYQNGAFTYDPVKHNKQTNFDCDNNAMKKDIKYSIVAGSLNFRDGGEILNGGVAYQQFANMPGYIREAIQRHRCPIEKKSIINFEKEKKVLTDLSQRLGNLKQNAKVKNEWGRLVIDLVKGQKLYVVKIDNVSQYWDITFRENGVNPKDVTVVFNLTYNNVTFMNFDISSLNKYATRIVWNVPNANKVHIENFRLQGSLLAPKADIEGTNGNIQGHIIGKSFRGNLQIDWVPYSGCL
;
A
#
# COMPACT_ATOMS: atom_id res chain seq x y z
N MET A 1 -20.84 33.34 55.80
CA MET A 1 -20.53 32.50 54.62
C MET A 1 -19.03 32.23 54.61
N ILE A 2 -18.52 31.50 55.61
CA ILE A 2 -17.10 31.10 55.73
C ILE A 2 -17.04 29.61 56.11
N GLU A 3 -17.77 28.77 55.40
CA GLU A 3 -17.80 27.31 55.68
C GLU A 3 -17.68 26.43 54.43
N GLU A 4 -17.36 26.97 53.25
CA GLU A 4 -17.27 26.14 52.02
C GLU A 4 -15.85 25.85 51.51
N ASN A 5 -14.79 26.36 52.13
CA ASN A 5 -13.42 26.17 51.64
C ASN A 5 -12.56 25.16 52.43
N LEU A 6 -13.13 24.41 53.38
CA LEU A 6 -12.38 23.41 54.15
C LEU A 6 -12.43 21.99 53.55
N SER A 7 -13.40 21.69 52.66
CA SER A 7 -13.54 20.33 52.09
C SER A 7 -12.68 20.03 50.86
N GLU A 8 -12.11 21.05 50.22
CA GLU A 8 -11.26 20.86 49.02
C GLU A 8 -9.78 20.60 49.36
N ASP A 9 -9.30 20.97 50.55
CA ASP A 9 -7.91 20.75 50.97
C ASP A 9 -7.73 19.38 51.65
N GLU A 10 -8.69 18.92 52.47
CA GLU A 10 -8.65 17.55 53.04
C GLU A 10 -8.70 16.47 51.94
N ASN A 11 -9.38 16.75 50.83
CA ASN A 11 -9.48 15.83 49.70
C ASN A 11 -8.22 15.80 48.82
N LYS A 12 -7.33 16.80 48.93
CA LYS A 12 -6.03 16.81 48.24
C LYS A 12 -4.94 16.10 49.03
N GLU A 13 -4.97 16.18 50.36
CA GLU A 13 -4.05 15.41 51.20
C GLU A 13 -4.29 13.90 51.10
N ALA A 14 -5.55 13.46 51.06
CA ALA A 14 -5.89 12.04 50.88
C ALA A 14 -5.40 11.44 49.55
N ILE A 15 -5.44 12.22 48.45
CA ILE A 15 -4.97 11.77 47.13
C ILE A 15 -3.44 11.74 47.07
N ILE A 16 -2.75 12.61 47.82
CA ILE A 16 -1.28 12.63 47.87
C ILE A 16 -0.74 11.42 48.64
N GLU A 17 -1.37 11.03 49.75
CA GLU A 17 -0.96 9.82 50.50
C GLU A 17 -1.18 8.54 49.67
N GLU A 18 -2.30 8.43 48.95
CA GLU A 18 -2.59 7.26 48.09
C GLU A 18 -1.59 7.13 46.92
N VAL A 19 -1.04 8.25 46.43
CA VAL A 19 0.01 8.26 45.39
C VAL A 19 1.39 7.94 45.97
N ILE A 20 1.66 8.28 47.23
CA ILE A 20 2.93 7.96 47.90
C ILE A 20 3.01 6.45 48.20
N ASP A 21 1.93 5.84 48.72
CA ASP A 21 1.86 4.39 48.95
C ASP A 21 2.04 3.60 47.64
N ALA A 22 1.41 4.05 46.56
CA ALA A 22 1.57 3.43 45.23
C ALA A 22 2.99 3.58 44.65
N LEU A 23 3.75 4.60 45.06
CA LEU A 23 5.14 4.79 44.65
C LEU A 23 6.14 3.99 45.50
N GLU A 24 5.80 3.68 46.75
CA GLU A 24 6.59 2.78 47.61
C GLU A 24 6.42 1.31 47.19
N GLU A 25 5.22 0.86 46.81
CA GLU A 25 4.98 -0.48 46.25
C GLU A 25 5.75 -0.74 44.94
N VAL A 26 5.90 0.27 44.08
CA VAL A 26 6.67 0.14 42.82
C VAL A 26 8.18 0.06 43.08
N LYS A 27 8.65 0.57 44.23
CA LYS A 27 10.06 0.53 44.61
C LYS A 27 10.46 -0.84 45.15
N GLU A 28 9.60 -1.50 45.93
CA GLU A 28 9.84 -2.86 46.43
C GLU A 28 9.85 -3.93 45.31
N VAL A 29 9.09 -3.72 44.22
CA VAL A 29 9.11 -4.65 43.07
C VAL A 29 10.42 -4.54 42.29
N SER A 30 11.11 -3.39 42.33
CA SER A 30 12.38 -3.18 41.60
C SER A 30 13.63 -3.72 42.30
N GLU A 31 13.52 -4.13 43.58
CA GLU A 31 14.65 -4.67 44.37
C GLU A 31 14.64 -6.22 44.46
N SER A 32 13.74 -6.92 43.77
CA SER A 32 13.60 -8.39 43.87
C SER A 32 14.10 -9.21 42.66
N GLU A 33 14.71 -8.61 41.64
CA GLU A 33 15.31 -9.32 40.51
C GLU A 33 16.82 -9.03 40.36
N SER A 34 17.61 -9.33 41.38
CA SER A 34 19.05 -9.56 41.20
C SER A 34 19.64 -10.40 42.31
N GLU A 35 19.59 -11.72 42.18
CA GLU A 35 20.52 -12.65 42.82
C GLU A 35 20.35 -14.05 42.18
N GLU A 36 21.23 -14.41 41.24
CA GLU A 36 21.45 -15.81 40.87
C GLU A 36 22.93 -16.15 41.07
N GLU A 37 23.13 -17.23 41.83
CA GLU A 37 24.37 -17.73 42.41
C GLU A 37 25.51 -18.01 41.41
N ILE A 38 26.72 -17.61 41.81
CA ILE A 38 27.97 -18.06 41.21
C ILE A 38 28.33 -19.42 41.84
N GLY A 39 27.92 -20.51 41.20
CA GLY A 39 28.34 -21.86 41.54
C GLY A 39 29.67 -22.23 40.87
N GLU A 40 30.74 -22.32 41.66
CA GLU A 40 31.98 -23.01 41.29
C GLU A 40 31.66 -24.48 40.97
N ASN A 41 32.01 -24.94 39.76
CA ASN A 41 32.18 -26.35 39.50
C ASN A 41 33.47 -26.59 38.71
N VAL A 42 34.40 -27.23 39.40
CA VAL A 42 35.64 -27.81 38.92
C VAL A 42 35.32 -28.90 37.89
N VAL A 43 35.79 -28.76 36.65
CA VAL A 43 35.94 -29.88 35.71
C VAL A 43 37.29 -29.79 34.99
N GLU A 44 38.19 -30.62 35.47
CA GLU A 44 39.19 -31.44 34.75
C GLU A 44 39.76 -30.91 33.41
N VAL A 45 41.04 -30.54 33.47
CA VAL A 45 41.91 -30.27 32.32
C VAL A 45 42.21 -31.58 31.59
N LYS A 46 41.81 -31.68 30.33
CA LYS A 46 42.44 -32.59 29.35
C LYS A 46 43.20 -31.77 28.32
N GLU A 47 44.51 -31.98 28.29
CA GLU A 47 45.44 -31.48 27.29
C GLU A 47 44.93 -31.82 25.89
N GLN A 48 44.87 -30.81 25.02
CA GLN A 48 44.68 -31.02 23.59
C GLN A 48 46.04 -30.90 22.89
N GLU A 49 46.45 -32.01 22.29
CA GLU A 49 47.66 -32.17 21.50
C GLU A 49 47.73 -31.17 20.34
N THR A 50 48.92 -30.63 20.16
CA THR A 50 49.35 -29.87 18.99
C THR A 50 49.31 -30.78 17.76
N THR A 51 48.45 -30.45 16.79
CA THR A 51 48.46 -31.07 15.47
C THR A 51 48.83 -30.05 14.39
N THR A 52 49.90 -30.41 13.69
CA THR A 52 50.59 -29.76 12.59
C THR A 52 49.70 -29.43 11.39
N ILE A 53 49.91 -28.25 10.81
CA ILE A 53 49.29 -27.78 9.55
C ILE A 53 49.93 -28.51 8.35
N PRO A 54 49.17 -29.16 7.45
CA PRO A 54 49.71 -29.60 6.16
C PRO A 54 49.54 -28.52 5.07
N ALA A 55 50.55 -28.45 4.21
CA ALA A 55 50.66 -27.55 3.05
C ALA A 55 49.53 -27.71 2.01
N PRO A 56 49.23 -26.68 1.19
CA PRO A 56 48.11 -26.71 0.26
C PRO A 56 48.37 -27.68 -0.89
N LYS A 57 47.38 -28.54 -1.17
CA LYS A 57 47.40 -29.50 -2.28
C LYS A 57 46.91 -28.81 -3.56
N THR A 58 47.79 -28.71 -4.55
CA THR A 58 47.50 -28.24 -5.90
C THR A 58 46.38 -29.08 -6.52
N THR A 59 45.28 -28.44 -6.92
CA THR A 59 44.17 -29.11 -7.62
C THR A 59 44.27 -28.81 -9.11
N THR A 60 44.58 -29.83 -9.91
CA THR A 60 44.62 -29.75 -11.38
C THR A 60 43.19 -29.74 -11.93
N THR A 61 42.81 -28.67 -12.63
CA THR A 61 41.53 -28.59 -13.35
C THR A 61 41.69 -29.26 -14.72
N THR A 62 41.03 -30.40 -14.93
CA THR A 62 40.92 -31.03 -16.25
C THR A 62 39.81 -30.35 -17.04
N THR A 63 40.15 -29.68 -18.14
CA THR A 63 39.18 -29.11 -19.08
C THR A 63 38.72 -30.20 -20.05
N THR A 64 37.47 -30.64 -19.93
CA THR A 64 36.84 -31.53 -20.92
C THR A 64 36.16 -30.68 -21.99
N THR A 65 36.65 -30.75 -23.23
CA THR A 65 36.03 -30.11 -24.39
C THR A 65 34.90 -30.99 -24.92
N THR A 66 33.65 -30.56 -24.77
CA THR A 66 32.50 -31.21 -25.41
C THR A 66 32.29 -30.62 -26.80
N THR A 67 32.51 -31.43 -27.84
CA THR A 67 32.18 -31.07 -29.23
C THR A 67 30.69 -31.27 -29.46
N THR A 68 29.94 -30.18 -29.65
CA THR A 68 28.53 -30.22 -30.02
C THR A 68 28.40 -30.28 -31.54
N THR A 69 28.00 -31.42 -32.08
CA THR A 69 27.63 -31.58 -33.50
C THR A 69 26.25 -30.97 -33.73
N THR A 70 26.16 -29.90 -34.53
CA THR A 70 24.88 -29.30 -34.94
C THR A 70 24.36 -29.99 -36.19
N THR A 71 23.29 -30.77 -36.06
CA THR A 71 22.54 -31.31 -37.20
C THR A 71 21.54 -30.26 -37.67
N THR A 72 21.73 -29.75 -38.89
CA THR A 72 20.79 -28.81 -39.54
C THR A 72 19.65 -29.61 -40.19
N THR A 73 18.45 -29.56 -39.59
CA THR A 73 17.23 -30.06 -40.22
C THR A 73 16.53 -28.90 -40.94
N THR A 74 16.44 -28.97 -42.26
CA THR A 74 15.71 -27.99 -43.09
C THR A 74 14.22 -28.29 -43.03
N THR A 75 13.47 -27.54 -42.23
CA THR A 75 12.00 -27.55 -42.25
C THR A 75 11.51 -26.49 -43.23
N THR A 76 10.83 -26.92 -44.30
CA THR A 76 10.16 -26.02 -45.25
C THR A 76 8.83 -25.57 -44.63
N THR A 77 8.76 -24.33 -44.16
CA THR A 77 7.51 -23.73 -43.65
C THR A 77 6.89 -22.87 -44.76
N THR A 78 5.77 -23.35 -45.31
CA THR A 78 4.92 -22.60 -46.24
C THR A 78 4.38 -21.36 -45.52
N THR A 79 4.79 -20.18 -45.99
CA THR A 79 4.30 -18.90 -45.46
C THR A 79 3.03 -18.51 -46.23
N THR A 80 1.86 -18.65 -45.60
CA THR A 80 0.61 -18.08 -46.11
C THR A 80 0.62 -16.59 -45.81
N THR A 81 0.74 -15.76 -46.84
CA THR A 81 0.65 -14.30 -46.74
C THR A 81 -0.81 -13.90 -46.54
N THR A 82 -1.22 -13.63 -45.31
CA THR A 82 -2.48 -12.92 -45.04
C THR A 82 -2.21 -11.42 -45.08
N THR A 83 -2.70 -10.77 -46.13
CA THR A 83 -2.66 -9.30 -46.26
C THR A 83 -3.63 -8.68 -45.26
N THR A 84 -3.13 -8.28 -44.09
CA THR A 84 -3.90 -7.48 -43.13
C THR A 84 -3.79 -6.02 -43.50
N THR A 85 -4.85 -5.44 -44.06
CA THR A 85 -4.98 -4.00 -44.30
C THR A 85 -4.93 -3.27 -42.96
N LYS A 86 -3.79 -2.62 -42.68
CA LYS A 86 -3.58 -1.79 -41.51
C LYS A 86 -4.28 -0.44 -41.73
N THR A 87 -5.52 -0.32 -41.24
CA THR A 87 -6.20 0.98 -41.14
C THR A 87 -5.49 1.81 -40.09
N THR A 88 -4.60 2.70 -40.54
CA THR A 88 -3.99 3.74 -39.71
C THR A 88 -5.04 4.81 -39.44
N THR A 89 -5.87 4.61 -38.41
CA THR A 89 -6.67 5.70 -37.86
C THR A 89 -5.72 6.58 -37.06
N THR A 90 -5.30 7.70 -37.64
CA THR A 90 -4.75 8.82 -36.87
C THR A 90 -5.84 9.35 -35.95
N THR A 91 -5.94 8.77 -34.75
CA THR A 91 -6.82 9.26 -33.70
C THR A 91 -6.23 10.58 -33.22
N LYS A 92 -6.78 11.68 -33.73
CA LYS A 92 -6.64 13.02 -33.16
C LYS A 92 -6.85 12.91 -31.65
N ALA A 93 -5.95 13.52 -30.86
CA ALA A 93 -6.07 13.57 -29.41
C ALA A 93 -7.52 13.92 -29.02
N PRO A 94 -8.16 13.16 -28.11
CA PRO A 94 -9.55 13.41 -27.74
C PRO A 94 -9.66 14.85 -27.25
N LYS A 95 -10.56 15.61 -27.89
CA LYS A 95 -10.95 16.94 -27.42
C LYS A 95 -11.46 16.76 -25.98
N PRO A 96 -11.00 17.55 -25.00
CA PRO A 96 -11.57 17.48 -23.65
C PRO A 96 -13.06 17.73 -23.77
N THR A 97 -13.86 16.70 -23.52
CA THR A 97 -15.27 16.84 -23.26
C THR A 97 -15.35 17.41 -21.84
N ASN A 98 -16.20 18.41 -21.59
CA ASN A 98 -16.44 18.92 -20.24
C ASN A 98 -17.21 17.88 -19.38
N GLU A 99 -17.00 16.59 -19.63
CA GLU A 99 -17.72 15.48 -19.02
C GLU A 99 -16.91 14.95 -17.86
N CYS A 100 -17.51 15.07 -16.69
CA CYS A 100 -17.03 14.54 -15.44
C CYS A 100 -16.97 13.00 -15.50
N THR A 101 -15.84 12.40 -15.13
CA THR A 101 -15.80 10.96 -14.81
C THR A 101 -15.32 10.71 -13.40
N THR A 102 -15.99 9.77 -12.71
CA THR A 102 -15.64 9.30 -11.37
C THR A 102 -14.86 7.98 -11.39
N GLU A 103 -14.80 7.31 -12.54
CA GLU A 103 -14.08 6.04 -12.76
C GLU A 103 -12.75 6.27 -13.47
N VAL A 104 -11.99 7.24 -12.96
CA VAL A 104 -10.78 7.74 -13.61
C VAL A 104 -9.68 6.69 -13.70
N PHE A 105 -9.66 5.71 -12.78
CA PHE A 105 -8.63 4.68 -12.73
C PHE A 105 -8.96 3.42 -13.55
N GLY A 106 -10.05 3.43 -14.33
CA GLY A 106 -10.44 2.27 -15.14
C GLY A 106 -10.61 1.00 -14.29
N VAL A 107 -9.99 -0.11 -14.69
CA VAL A 107 -10.07 -1.37 -13.92
C VAL A 107 -9.45 -1.23 -12.53
N ALA A 108 -8.43 -0.40 -12.36
CA ALA A 108 -7.80 -0.19 -11.05
C ALA A 108 -8.73 0.50 -10.04
N GLN A 109 -9.81 1.15 -10.49
CA GLN A 109 -10.84 1.73 -9.62
C GLN A 109 -11.50 0.69 -8.72
N GLN A 110 -11.48 -0.57 -9.13
CA GLN A 110 -12.03 -1.68 -8.36
C GLN A 110 -11.10 -2.07 -7.19
N PHE A 111 -9.81 -1.76 -7.28
CA PHE A 111 -8.80 -2.22 -6.33
C PHE A 111 -8.33 -1.08 -5.45
N ASN A 112 -8.13 -1.36 -4.17
CA ASN A 112 -7.51 -0.40 -3.27
C ASN A 112 -6.00 -0.39 -3.51
N ALA A 113 -5.44 -1.53 -3.90
CA ALA A 113 -4.02 -1.66 -4.17
C ALA A 113 -3.82 -2.30 -5.56
N PHE A 114 -3.14 -1.60 -6.47
CA PHE A 114 -2.97 -2.03 -7.86
C PHE A 114 -1.52 -1.80 -8.34
N PHE A 115 -0.83 -2.90 -8.68
CA PHE A 115 0.60 -2.86 -9.01
C PHE A 115 0.93 -3.50 -10.35
N PHE A 116 1.81 -2.86 -11.11
CA PHE A 116 2.30 -3.38 -12.39
C PHE A 116 3.45 -4.38 -12.26
N GLY A 117 3.89 -4.65 -11.03
CA GLY A 117 4.95 -5.55 -10.65
C GLY A 117 4.56 -6.30 -9.38
N ASP A 118 5.49 -6.45 -8.45
CA ASP A 118 5.30 -7.23 -7.23
C ASP A 118 4.64 -6.41 -6.10
N PHE A 119 3.95 -7.12 -5.22
CA PHE A 119 3.45 -6.61 -3.95
C PHE A 119 4.03 -7.46 -2.82
N THR A 120 4.60 -6.82 -1.79
CA THR A 120 5.09 -7.49 -0.59
C THR A 120 4.56 -6.79 0.65
N GLY A 121 3.55 -7.38 1.28
CA GLY A 121 2.90 -6.86 2.50
C GLY A 121 3.23 -7.71 3.73
N PHE A 122 3.48 -7.07 4.87
CA PHE A 122 3.65 -7.76 6.15
C PHE A 122 3.05 -6.98 7.33
N SER A 123 2.44 -7.66 8.30
CA SER A 123 1.95 -7.06 9.56
C SER A 123 1.03 -5.84 9.43
N SER A 124 0.07 -5.89 8.52
CA SER A 124 -0.96 -4.86 8.32
C SER A 124 -2.11 -5.41 7.44
N ASP A 125 -2.81 -4.57 6.68
CA ASP A 125 -3.87 -5.04 5.78
C ASP A 125 -4.00 -4.25 4.46
N VAL A 126 -4.67 -4.89 3.51
CA VAL A 126 -5.41 -4.21 2.43
C VAL A 126 -6.89 -4.47 2.71
N GLN A 127 -7.63 -3.44 3.10
CA GLN A 127 -8.99 -3.61 3.59
C GLN A 127 -10.01 -4.08 2.55
N GLY A 128 -9.75 -3.87 1.26
CA GLY A 128 -10.54 -4.39 0.15
C GLY A 128 -9.72 -5.26 -0.81
N ARG A 129 -9.65 -4.90 -2.10
CA ARG A 129 -9.03 -5.71 -3.16
C ARG A 129 -7.61 -5.29 -3.51
N LEU A 130 -6.79 -6.30 -3.79
CA LEU A 130 -5.40 -6.19 -4.25
C LEU A 130 -5.24 -6.81 -5.65
N ALA A 131 -4.60 -6.08 -6.57
CA ALA A 131 -4.13 -6.61 -7.84
C ALA A 131 -2.64 -6.35 -8.04
N ALA A 132 -1.89 -7.36 -8.47
CA ALA A 132 -0.49 -7.20 -8.84
C ALA A 132 -0.16 -8.05 -10.06
N LYS A 133 0.51 -7.48 -11.07
CA LYS A 133 0.95 -8.25 -12.26
C LYS A 133 1.91 -9.37 -11.86
N GLY A 134 2.80 -9.08 -10.92
CA GLY A 134 3.86 -9.96 -10.45
C GLY A 134 3.40 -10.86 -9.30
N THR A 135 4.31 -11.08 -8.37
CA THR A 135 4.07 -11.90 -7.18
C THR A 135 3.47 -11.05 -6.07
N VAL A 136 2.38 -11.54 -5.49
CA VAL A 136 1.84 -11.06 -4.21
C VAL A 136 2.44 -11.93 -3.10
N ASN A 137 3.32 -11.34 -2.29
CA ASN A 137 3.94 -11.93 -1.11
C ASN A 137 3.26 -11.36 0.15
N ILE A 138 2.71 -12.24 0.98
CA ILE A 138 1.98 -11.86 2.20
C ILE A 138 2.59 -12.61 3.39
N SER A 139 2.89 -11.89 4.47
CA SER A 139 3.45 -12.46 5.70
C SER A 139 3.04 -11.70 6.96
N GLY A 140 3.42 -12.21 8.13
CA GLY A 140 3.31 -11.52 9.42
C GLY A 140 1.88 -11.15 9.80
N GLY A 141 0.89 -12.00 9.50
CA GLY A 141 -0.52 -11.73 9.79
C GLY A 141 -1.22 -10.77 8.82
N TYR A 142 -0.62 -10.44 7.66
CA TYR A 142 -1.19 -9.43 6.77
C TYR A 142 -2.51 -9.89 6.14
N GLN A 143 -3.56 -9.06 6.28
CA GLN A 143 -4.93 -9.42 5.92
C GLN A 143 -5.39 -8.77 4.61
N ASN A 144 -6.30 -9.42 3.90
CA ASN A 144 -6.91 -8.91 2.67
C ASN A 144 -8.44 -8.99 2.70
N GLY A 145 -9.11 -7.88 2.40
CA GLY A 145 -10.54 -7.86 2.05
C GLY A 145 -11.53 -7.73 3.20
N ALA A 146 -11.11 -7.34 4.41
CA ALA A 146 -11.96 -7.22 5.60
C ALA A 146 -13.22 -6.33 5.40
N PHE A 147 -13.06 -5.20 4.71
CA PHE A 147 -14.06 -4.12 4.60
C PHE A 147 -14.49 -3.83 3.17
N THR A 148 -14.31 -4.78 2.25
CA THR A 148 -14.67 -4.67 0.82
C THR A 148 -16.07 -4.06 0.58
N TYR A 149 -17.02 -4.32 1.48
CA TYR A 149 -18.44 -3.94 1.37
C TYR A 149 -18.93 -2.89 2.39
N ASP A 150 -18.04 -2.37 3.23
CA ASP A 150 -18.32 -1.20 4.08
C ASP A 150 -17.22 -0.14 3.85
N PRO A 151 -17.06 0.35 2.60
CA PRO A 151 -16.05 1.35 2.31
C PRO A 151 -16.30 2.60 3.15
N VAL A 152 -15.21 3.28 3.54
CA VAL A 152 -15.19 4.55 4.29
C VAL A 152 -15.57 4.46 5.77
N LYS A 153 -16.63 3.73 6.14
CA LYS A 153 -17.06 3.66 7.56
C LYS A 153 -16.26 2.63 8.37
N HIS A 154 -15.93 1.49 7.75
CA HIS A 154 -15.18 0.40 8.37
C HIS A 154 -15.75 -0.06 9.72
N ASN A 155 -17.06 0.07 9.93
CA ASN A 155 -17.70 -0.24 11.20
C ASN A 155 -17.94 -1.74 11.39
N LYS A 156 -17.98 -2.48 10.28
CA LYS A 156 -18.27 -3.90 10.30
C LYS A 156 -17.40 -4.63 9.29
N GLN A 157 -16.49 -5.47 9.80
CA GLN A 157 -15.89 -6.51 8.98
C GLN A 157 -17.02 -7.40 8.46
N THR A 158 -17.02 -7.61 7.16
CA THR A 158 -18.02 -8.46 6.52
C THR A 158 -17.46 -9.85 6.29
N ASN A 159 -18.33 -10.84 6.26
CA ASN A 159 -17.97 -12.19 5.85
C ASN A 159 -19.05 -12.70 4.90
N PHE A 160 -18.78 -12.60 3.60
CA PHE A 160 -19.75 -12.94 2.57
C PHE A 160 -19.33 -14.15 1.76
N ASP A 161 -20.33 -14.96 1.43
CA ASP A 161 -20.17 -16.04 0.46
C ASP A 161 -20.23 -15.48 -0.96
N CYS A 162 -19.38 -15.99 -1.86
CA CYS A 162 -19.29 -15.50 -3.24
C CYS A 162 -20.55 -15.72 -4.09
N ASP A 163 -21.53 -16.49 -3.62
CA ASP A 163 -22.85 -16.63 -4.24
C ASP A 163 -23.94 -15.77 -3.60
N ASN A 164 -23.58 -14.98 -2.58
CA ASN A 164 -24.45 -13.96 -2.01
C ASN A 164 -24.75 -12.89 -3.06
N ASN A 165 -25.99 -12.42 -3.12
CA ASN A 165 -26.42 -11.37 -4.05
C ASN A 165 -25.62 -10.06 -3.87
N ALA A 166 -25.09 -9.79 -2.66
CA ALA A 166 -24.19 -8.67 -2.40
C ALA A 166 -22.83 -8.80 -3.14
N MET A 167 -22.37 -10.03 -3.40
CA MET A 167 -21.12 -10.31 -4.14
C MET A 167 -21.34 -10.43 -5.65
N LYS A 168 -22.54 -10.83 -6.08
CA LYS A 168 -22.88 -11.18 -7.49
C LYS A 168 -22.72 -10.07 -8.52
N LYS A 169 -22.59 -8.80 -8.11
CA LYS A 169 -22.57 -7.68 -9.07
C LYS A 169 -21.20 -7.07 -9.36
N ASP A 170 -20.17 -7.24 -8.54
CA ASP A 170 -18.88 -6.57 -8.84
C ASP A 170 -17.58 -7.16 -8.24
N ILE A 171 -17.62 -8.13 -7.31
CA ILE A 171 -16.40 -8.50 -6.55
C ILE A 171 -16.24 -10.02 -6.38
N LYS A 172 -15.82 -10.70 -7.46
CA LYS A 172 -15.52 -12.15 -7.41
C LYS A 172 -14.18 -12.46 -6.72
N TYR A 173 -13.20 -11.57 -6.83
CA TYR A 173 -11.83 -11.81 -6.34
C TYR A 173 -11.37 -10.67 -5.44
N SER A 174 -10.78 -11.05 -4.30
CA SER A 174 -10.07 -10.15 -3.39
C SER A 174 -8.64 -9.91 -3.84
N ILE A 175 -8.01 -10.96 -4.38
CA ILE A 175 -6.66 -10.90 -4.92
C ILE A 175 -6.61 -11.36 -6.37
N VAL A 176 -5.99 -10.55 -7.22
CA VAL A 176 -5.63 -10.89 -8.61
C VAL A 176 -4.12 -10.76 -8.79
N ALA A 177 -3.44 -11.86 -9.07
CA ALA A 177 -1.98 -11.90 -9.06
C ALA A 177 -1.37 -12.58 -10.29
N GLY A 178 -0.10 -12.33 -10.57
CA GLY A 178 0.72 -13.25 -11.36
C GLY A 178 0.97 -14.55 -10.60
N SER A 179 1.51 -14.42 -9.40
CA SER A 179 1.77 -15.52 -8.46
C SER A 179 1.40 -15.12 -7.04
N LEU A 180 1.13 -16.10 -6.18
CA LEU A 180 0.83 -15.88 -4.75
C LEU A 180 1.78 -16.66 -3.88
N ASN A 181 2.22 -16.03 -2.80
CA ASN A 181 3.04 -16.62 -1.78
C ASN A 181 2.64 -16.10 -0.39
N PHE A 182 1.89 -16.91 0.35
CA PHE A 182 1.49 -16.64 1.72
C PHE A 182 2.36 -17.43 2.70
N ARG A 183 2.79 -16.76 3.76
CA ARG A 183 3.49 -17.35 4.90
C ARG A 183 3.09 -16.62 6.18
N ASP A 184 3.56 -17.11 7.33
CA ASP A 184 3.54 -16.39 8.61
C ASP A 184 2.17 -15.75 8.97
N GLY A 185 1.08 -16.48 8.79
CA GLY A 185 -0.25 -16.10 9.29
C GLY A 185 -1.08 -15.13 8.43
N GLY A 186 -0.71 -14.85 7.17
CA GLY A 186 -1.55 -13.99 6.31
C GLY A 186 -2.96 -14.55 6.04
N GLU A 187 -3.93 -13.68 5.71
CA GLU A 187 -5.35 -14.05 5.60
C GLU A 187 -6.07 -13.41 4.40
N ILE A 188 -7.09 -14.10 3.88
CA ILE A 188 -8.06 -13.56 2.93
C ILE A 188 -9.44 -13.69 3.58
N LEU A 189 -10.03 -12.55 3.94
CA LEU A 189 -11.25 -12.49 4.76
C LEU A 189 -12.52 -12.52 3.93
N ASN A 190 -12.48 -12.02 2.69
CA ASN A 190 -13.57 -12.09 1.73
C ASN A 190 -13.03 -12.33 0.34
N GLY A 191 -13.87 -12.89 -0.54
CA GLY A 191 -13.61 -12.99 -1.97
C GLY A 191 -12.66 -14.11 -2.37
N GLY A 192 -12.65 -14.42 -3.66
CA GLY A 192 -11.77 -15.43 -4.23
C GLY A 192 -10.40 -14.90 -4.63
N VAL A 193 -9.68 -15.76 -5.34
CA VAL A 193 -8.34 -15.52 -5.86
C VAL A 193 -8.27 -15.87 -7.34
N ALA A 194 -7.68 -14.99 -8.14
CA ALA A 194 -7.27 -15.27 -9.51
C ALA A 194 -5.74 -15.15 -9.63
N TYR A 195 -5.07 -16.16 -10.20
CA TYR A 195 -3.61 -16.17 -10.39
C TYR A 195 -3.21 -16.70 -11.77
N GLN A 196 -1.96 -16.48 -12.21
CA GLN A 196 -1.51 -16.88 -13.56
C GLN A 196 -0.46 -18.00 -13.56
N GLN A 197 0.46 -18.04 -12.59
CA GLN A 197 1.54 -19.03 -12.56
C GLN A 197 1.33 -20.06 -11.46
N PHE A 198 1.49 -19.66 -10.19
CA PHE A 198 1.31 -20.53 -9.03
C PHE A 198 0.65 -19.77 -7.87
N ALA A 199 0.06 -20.53 -6.95
CA ALA A 199 -0.47 -20.00 -5.71
C ALA A 199 -0.04 -20.89 -4.53
N ASN A 200 0.97 -20.45 -3.80
CA ASN A 200 1.42 -21.06 -2.56
C ASN A 200 0.66 -20.42 -1.40
N MET A 201 -0.31 -21.14 -0.84
CA MET A 201 -1.15 -20.68 0.26
C MET A 201 -1.31 -21.80 1.30
N PRO A 202 -1.20 -21.50 2.60
CA PRO A 202 -1.53 -22.44 3.66
C PRO A 202 -2.95 -23.01 3.55
N GLY A 203 -3.16 -24.21 4.08
CA GLY A 203 -4.45 -24.91 4.04
C GLY A 203 -5.61 -24.09 4.61
N TYR A 204 -5.39 -23.40 5.73
CA TYR A 204 -6.42 -22.58 6.38
C TYR A 204 -6.97 -21.45 5.48
N ILE A 205 -6.12 -20.85 4.63
CA ILE A 205 -6.55 -19.82 3.66
C ILE A 205 -7.44 -20.46 2.59
N ARG A 206 -7.00 -21.60 2.05
CA ARG A 206 -7.75 -22.33 1.02
C ARG A 206 -9.11 -22.77 1.55
N GLU A 207 -9.15 -23.31 2.76
CA GLU A 207 -10.37 -23.72 3.44
C GLU A 207 -11.31 -22.54 3.72
N ALA A 208 -10.79 -21.39 4.15
CA ALA A 208 -11.59 -20.18 4.35
C ALA A 208 -12.26 -19.72 3.05
N ILE A 209 -11.50 -19.62 1.94
CA ILE A 209 -12.04 -19.25 0.62
C ILE A 209 -13.12 -20.24 0.17
N GLN A 210 -12.87 -21.55 0.34
CA GLN A 210 -13.81 -22.59 -0.07
C GLN A 210 -15.08 -22.61 0.77
N ARG A 211 -14.98 -22.39 2.09
CA ARG A 211 -16.11 -22.26 3.01
C ARG A 211 -17.06 -21.15 2.57
N HIS A 212 -16.51 -20.05 2.08
CA HIS A 212 -17.24 -18.92 1.52
C HIS A 212 -17.63 -19.11 0.06
N ARG A 213 -17.53 -20.33 -0.48
CA ARG A 213 -17.90 -20.69 -1.86
C ARG A 213 -17.20 -19.80 -2.89
N CYS A 214 -16.02 -19.30 -2.54
CA CYS A 214 -15.25 -18.39 -3.36
C CYS A 214 -14.26 -19.15 -4.26
N PRO A 215 -13.97 -18.61 -5.45
CA PRO A 215 -13.14 -19.26 -6.45
C PRO A 215 -11.65 -19.14 -6.12
N ILE A 216 -10.88 -20.19 -6.44
CA ILE A 216 -9.41 -20.13 -6.53
C ILE A 216 -9.05 -20.58 -7.95
N GLU A 217 -8.79 -19.63 -8.84
CA GLU A 217 -8.72 -19.90 -10.28
C GLU A 217 -7.37 -19.49 -10.87
N LYS A 218 -6.77 -20.40 -11.65
CA LYS A 218 -5.62 -20.06 -12.49
C LYS A 218 -6.11 -19.42 -13.79
N LYS A 219 -6.32 -18.10 -13.77
CA LYS A 219 -6.92 -17.34 -14.88
C LYS A 219 -6.35 -15.92 -14.95
N SER A 220 -6.08 -15.45 -16.16
CA SER A 220 -5.80 -14.04 -16.42
C SER A 220 -7.11 -13.28 -16.62
N ILE A 221 -7.38 -12.30 -15.75
CA ILE A 221 -8.62 -11.48 -15.79
C ILE A 221 -8.35 -9.97 -15.93
N ILE A 222 -7.09 -9.54 -15.83
CA ILE A 222 -6.67 -8.15 -16.00
C ILE A 222 -5.55 -8.09 -17.04
N ASN A 223 -5.68 -7.19 -18.02
CA ASN A 223 -4.61 -6.87 -18.94
C ASN A 223 -3.72 -5.77 -18.34
N PHE A 224 -2.76 -6.15 -17.50
CA PHE A 224 -1.90 -5.21 -16.79
C PHE A 224 -1.09 -4.29 -17.71
N GLU A 225 -0.69 -4.73 -18.91
CA GLU A 225 0.03 -3.87 -19.86
C GLU A 225 -0.87 -2.76 -20.41
N LYS A 226 -2.11 -3.08 -20.76
CA LYS A 226 -3.11 -2.09 -21.17
C LYS A 226 -3.37 -1.10 -20.04
N GLU A 227 -3.63 -1.58 -18.83
CA GLU A 227 -3.93 -0.72 -17.68
C GLU A 227 -2.73 0.15 -17.29
N LYS A 228 -1.50 -0.38 -17.40
CA LYS A 228 -0.27 0.40 -17.18
C LYS A 228 -0.18 1.58 -18.13
N LYS A 229 -0.46 1.35 -19.41
CA LYS A 229 -0.50 2.42 -20.41
C LYS A 229 -1.58 3.46 -20.05
N VAL A 230 -2.81 3.02 -19.78
CA VAL A 230 -3.93 3.91 -19.42
C VAL A 230 -3.60 4.79 -18.21
N LEU A 231 -3.10 4.19 -17.13
CA LEU A 231 -2.82 4.89 -15.88
C LEU A 231 -1.57 5.76 -15.96
N THR A 232 -0.58 5.38 -16.76
CA THR A 232 0.58 6.24 -17.08
C THR A 232 0.14 7.45 -17.91
N ASP A 233 -0.68 7.24 -18.94
CA ASP A 233 -1.21 8.33 -19.78
C ASP A 233 -2.11 9.28 -18.98
N LEU A 234 -2.94 8.74 -18.07
CA LEU A 234 -3.72 9.54 -17.12
C LEU A 234 -2.81 10.38 -16.23
N SER A 235 -1.84 9.75 -15.57
CA SER A 235 -0.92 10.42 -14.66
C SER A 235 -0.15 11.56 -15.36
N GLN A 236 0.29 11.34 -16.60
CA GLN A 236 0.92 12.37 -17.42
C GLN A 236 -0.04 13.50 -17.80
N ARG A 237 -1.29 13.19 -18.20
CA ARG A 237 -2.31 14.22 -18.48
C ARG A 237 -2.60 15.08 -17.25
N LEU A 238 -2.75 14.46 -16.08
CA LEU A 238 -2.95 15.18 -14.82
C LEU A 238 -1.73 16.05 -14.49
N GLY A 239 -0.51 15.52 -14.66
CA GLY A 239 0.74 16.27 -14.45
C GLY A 239 0.88 17.51 -15.33
N ASN A 240 0.32 17.46 -16.54
CA ASN A 240 0.32 18.57 -17.49
C ASN A 240 -0.76 19.64 -17.22
N LEU A 241 -1.68 19.40 -16.28
CA LEU A 241 -2.68 20.41 -15.92
C LEU A 241 -1.99 21.66 -15.35
N LYS A 242 -2.47 22.83 -15.78
CA LYS A 242 -2.02 24.10 -15.21
C LYS A 242 -2.56 24.22 -13.79
N GLN A 243 -1.71 24.69 -12.88
CA GLN A 243 -2.16 25.05 -11.54
C GLN A 243 -3.28 26.08 -11.65
N ASN A 244 -4.39 25.81 -10.98
CA ASN A 244 -5.55 26.69 -10.94
C ASN A 244 -6.04 26.96 -9.50
N ALA A 245 -5.43 26.30 -8.51
CA ALA A 245 -5.70 26.53 -7.11
C ALA A 245 -5.01 27.81 -6.63
N LYS A 246 -5.70 28.58 -5.78
CA LYS A 246 -5.10 29.70 -5.05
C LYS A 246 -4.38 29.13 -3.83
N VAL A 247 -3.06 29.16 -3.85
CA VAL A 247 -2.21 28.59 -2.80
C VAL A 247 -1.35 29.65 -2.14
N LYS A 248 -1.13 29.53 -0.82
CA LYS A 248 -0.25 30.39 -0.04
C LYS A 248 0.61 29.53 0.88
N ASN A 249 1.86 29.94 1.05
CA ASN A 249 2.70 29.44 2.15
C ASN A 249 2.52 30.38 3.33
N GLU A 250 1.83 29.92 4.37
CA GLU A 250 1.61 30.66 5.62
C GLU A 250 2.49 30.03 6.71
N TRP A 251 3.71 30.54 6.86
CA TRP A 251 4.68 30.08 7.87
C TRP A 251 4.97 28.57 7.81
N GLY A 252 5.22 28.05 6.61
CA GLY A 252 5.50 26.63 6.38
C GLY A 252 4.26 25.75 6.21
N ARG A 253 3.05 26.32 6.24
CA ARG A 253 1.81 25.62 5.92
C ARG A 253 1.36 25.93 4.49
N LEU A 254 1.02 24.92 3.71
CA LEU A 254 0.40 25.09 2.40
C LEU A 254 -1.12 25.28 2.57
N VAL A 255 -1.59 26.50 2.43
CA VAL A 255 -3.01 26.84 2.51
C VAL A 255 -3.59 26.97 1.11
N ILE A 256 -4.63 26.19 0.82
CA ILE A 256 -5.36 26.19 -0.46
C ILE A 256 -6.73 26.84 -0.25
N ASP A 257 -6.96 27.98 -0.91
CA ASP A 257 -8.25 28.69 -0.85
C ASP A 257 -9.26 28.05 -1.81
N LEU A 258 -10.32 27.47 -1.25
CA LEU A 258 -11.46 27.00 -2.05
C LEU A 258 -12.30 28.21 -2.49
N VAL A 259 -12.80 28.17 -3.73
CA VAL A 259 -13.56 29.23 -4.38
C VAL A 259 -14.92 28.68 -4.79
N LYS A 260 -16.00 29.37 -4.40
CA LYS A 260 -17.37 29.00 -4.80
C LYS A 260 -17.47 28.86 -6.32
N GLY A 261 -18.06 27.75 -6.78
CA GLY A 261 -18.22 27.42 -8.19
C GLY A 261 -17.03 26.70 -8.84
N GLN A 262 -15.83 26.75 -8.25
CA GLN A 262 -14.69 25.97 -8.75
C GLN A 262 -14.76 24.53 -8.23
N LYS A 263 -14.78 23.58 -9.17
CA LYS A 263 -14.91 22.14 -8.88
C LYS A 263 -13.56 21.40 -8.86
N LEU A 264 -12.61 21.78 -9.73
CA LEU A 264 -11.29 21.16 -9.82
C LEU A 264 -10.18 22.09 -9.30
N TYR A 265 -9.35 21.57 -8.40
CA TYR A 265 -8.19 22.25 -7.83
C TYR A 265 -6.94 21.46 -8.19
N VAL A 266 -6.11 22.04 -9.04
CA VAL A 266 -4.79 21.52 -9.41
C VAL A 266 -3.76 22.33 -8.64
N VAL A 267 -3.01 21.64 -7.79
CA VAL A 267 -1.93 22.19 -6.97
C VAL A 267 -0.63 21.54 -7.44
N LYS A 268 0.38 22.34 -7.77
CA LYS A 268 1.73 21.84 -8.08
C LYS A 268 2.60 21.94 -6.85
N ILE A 269 3.31 20.86 -6.53
CA ILE A 269 4.20 20.78 -5.37
C ILE A 269 5.55 20.25 -5.85
N ASP A 270 6.59 21.07 -5.71
CA ASP A 270 7.95 20.70 -6.12
C ASP A 270 8.71 19.93 -5.02
N ASN A 271 8.31 20.11 -3.77
CA ASN A 271 8.78 19.35 -2.62
C ASN A 271 7.71 19.39 -1.53
N VAL A 272 7.07 18.26 -1.23
CA VAL A 272 6.02 18.22 -0.19
C VAL A 272 6.58 18.39 1.22
N SER A 273 7.80 17.92 1.46
CA SER A 273 8.46 17.96 2.78
C SER A 273 8.88 19.36 3.23
N GLN A 274 8.72 20.38 2.37
CA GLN A 274 8.93 21.78 2.77
C GLN A 274 7.78 22.31 3.65
N TYR A 275 6.64 21.62 3.68
CA TYR A 275 5.48 22.02 4.44
C TYR A 275 5.34 21.15 5.69
N TRP A 276 4.99 21.76 6.83
CA TRP A 276 4.63 21.02 8.03
C TRP A 276 3.12 20.72 8.10
N ASP A 277 2.28 21.40 7.29
CA ASP A 277 0.85 21.14 7.15
C ASP A 277 0.34 21.51 5.75
N ILE A 278 -0.71 20.80 5.30
CA ILE A 278 -1.48 21.16 4.09
C ILE A 278 -2.98 21.22 4.46
N THR A 279 -3.61 22.36 4.20
CA THR A 279 -5.00 22.61 4.61
C THR A 279 -5.82 23.35 3.56
N PHE A 280 -7.15 23.20 3.65
CA PHE A 280 -8.12 23.93 2.84
C PHE A 280 -8.77 25.06 3.63
N ARG A 281 -8.71 26.29 3.11
CA ARG A 281 -9.60 27.37 3.55
C ARG A 281 -10.90 27.28 2.76
N GLU A 282 -11.96 26.80 3.41
CA GLU A 282 -13.15 26.33 2.70
C GLU A 282 -14.01 27.44 2.10
N ASN A 283 -14.05 28.63 2.71
CA ASN A 283 -14.79 29.79 2.20
C ASN A 283 -16.27 29.47 1.83
N GLY A 284 -16.90 28.57 2.59
CA GLY A 284 -18.28 28.12 2.37
C GLY A 284 -18.47 27.17 1.17
N VAL A 285 -17.41 26.53 0.69
CA VAL A 285 -17.47 25.46 -0.32
C VAL A 285 -17.70 24.11 0.38
N ASN A 286 -18.63 23.32 -0.13
CA ASN A 286 -18.89 21.98 0.38
C ASN A 286 -17.76 21.01 -0.06
N PRO A 287 -17.16 20.21 0.84
CA PRO A 287 -16.15 19.23 0.46
C PRO A 287 -16.57 18.25 -0.64
N LYS A 288 -17.88 17.95 -0.74
CA LYS A 288 -18.42 17.06 -1.78
C LYS A 288 -18.42 17.69 -3.18
N ASP A 289 -18.24 18.99 -3.29
CA ASP A 289 -18.24 19.71 -4.55
C ASP A 289 -16.87 19.81 -5.21
N VAL A 290 -15.80 19.39 -4.52
CA VAL A 290 -14.44 19.61 -5.02
C VAL A 290 -13.76 18.32 -5.45
N THR A 291 -12.74 18.46 -6.27
CA THR A 291 -11.77 17.44 -6.61
C THR A 291 -10.41 18.09 -6.64
N VAL A 292 -9.43 17.44 -6.01
CA VAL A 292 -8.11 18.01 -5.82
C VAL A 292 -7.07 17.08 -6.41
N VAL A 293 -6.20 17.63 -7.25
CA VAL A 293 -5.05 16.95 -7.83
C VAL A 293 -3.80 17.64 -7.31
N PHE A 294 -3.06 16.95 -6.45
CA PHE A 294 -1.70 17.35 -6.08
C PHE A 294 -0.74 16.72 -7.08
N ASN A 295 -0.11 17.56 -7.90
CA ASN A 295 0.90 17.13 -8.88
C ASN A 295 2.30 17.29 -8.29
N LEU A 296 2.96 16.15 -8.04
CA LEU A 296 4.33 16.07 -7.53
C LEU A 296 5.23 15.54 -8.65
N THR A 297 5.90 16.45 -9.37
CA THR A 297 6.59 16.13 -10.65
C THR A 297 8.08 15.80 -10.52
N TYR A 298 8.57 15.59 -9.30
CA TYR A 298 9.96 15.30 -8.99
C TYR A 298 10.23 13.79 -8.82
N ASN A 299 11.51 13.39 -8.76
CA ASN A 299 11.94 12.00 -8.99
C ASN A 299 11.77 11.04 -7.79
N ASN A 300 11.80 11.57 -6.57
CA ASN A 300 11.66 10.79 -5.34
C ASN A 300 10.71 11.54 -4.42
N VAL A 301 9.56 10.96 -4.14
CA VAL A 301 8.55 11.59 -3.26
C VAL A 301 8.57 10.92 -1.90
N THR A 302 8.63 11.72 -0.85
CA THR A 302 8.60 11.23 0.53
C THR A 302 7.42 11.85 1.28
N PHE A 303 6.56 11.00 1.83
CA PHE A 303 5.46 11.37 2.71
C PHE A 303 5.84 11.02 4.15
N MET A 304 6.37 12.00 4.89
CA MET A 304 6.72 11.91 6.31
C MET A 304 6.72 13.31 6.92
N ASN A 305 6.50 13.41 8.24
CA ASN A 305 6.75 14.62 9.04
C ASN A 305 5.93 15.87 8.66
N PHE A 306 4.66 15.70 8.24
CA PHE A 306 3.71 16.82 8.10
C PHE A 306 2.28 16.40 8.42
N ASP A 307 1.41 17.37 8.73
CA ASP A 307 0.00 17.12 9.02
C ASP A 307 -0.87 17.33 7.78
N ILE A 308 -1.79 16.39 7.56
CA ILE A 308 -2.87 16.48 6.57
C ILE A 308 -4.18 15.90 7.12
N SER A 309 -4.29 15.75 8.44
CA SER A 309 -5.48 15.24 9.11
C SER A 309 -6.74 16.02 8.74
N SER A 310 -6.60 17.34 8.53
CA SER A 310 -7.68 18.23 8.07
C SER A 310 -8.25 17.85 6.70
N LEU A 311 -7.50 17.09 5.89
CA LEU A 311 -7.90 16.63 4.56
C LEU A 311 -8.76 15.35 4.59
N ASN A 312 -8.96 14.70 5.73
CA ASN A 312 -9.68 13.42 5.85
C ASN A 312 -11.07 13.43 5.16
N LYS A 313 -11.85 14.50 5.35
CA LYS A 313 -13.17 14.65 4.72
C LYS A 313 -13.14 14.82 3.20
N TYR A 314 -11.96 14.98 2.61
CA TYR A 314 -11.71 15.09 1.17
C TYR A 314 -11.04 13.83 0.59
N ALA A 315 -10.71 12.81 1.38
CA ALA A 315 -9.93 11.65 0.94
C ALA A 315 -10.49 10.98 -0.33
N THR A 316 -11.81 10.82 -0.42
CA THR A 316 -12.49 10.26 -1.62
C THR A 316 -12.37 11.14 -2.88
N ARG A 317 -11.77 12.32 -2.80
CA ARG A 317 -11.73 13.37 -3.85
C ARG A 317 -10.34 13.93 -4.09
N ILE A 318 -9.32 13.40 -3.42
CA ILE A 318 -7.92 13.79 -3.58
C ILE A 318 -7.20 12.73 -4.42
N VAL A 319 -6.45 13.20 -5.42
CA VAL A 319 -5.44 12.42 -6.14
C VAL A 319 -4.06 13.04 -5.92
N TRP A 320 -3.17 12.28 -5.31
CA TRP A 320 -1.72 12.53 -5.29
C TRP A 320 -1.13 11.93 -6.57
N ASN A 321 -0.95 12.78 -7.58
CA ASN A 321 -0.42 12.37 -8.87
C ASN A 321 1.10 12.53 -8.92
N VAL A 322 1.79 11.42 -9.13
CA VAL A 322 3.26 11.33 -9.12
C VAL A 322 3.74 10.73 -10.47
N PRO A 323 3.73 11.53 -11.55
CA PRO A 323 3.92 11.04 -12.92
C PRO A 323 5.34 10.63 -13.30
N ASN A 324 6.33 11.11 -12.53
CA ASN A 324 7.74 11.04 -12.89
C ASN A 324 8.58 10.25 -11.89
N ALA A 325 8.11 10.06 -10.65
CA ALA A 325 8.94 9.46 -9.63
C ALA A 325 9.23 7.98 -9.91
N ASN A 326 10.45 7.57 -9.59
CA ASN A 326 10.85 6.17 -9.59
C ASN A 326 10.69 5.55 -8.20
N LYS A 327 10.66 6.37 -7.15
CA LYS A 327 10.45 5.94 -5.77
C LYS A 327 9.43 6.84 -5.07
N VAL A 328 8.53 6.21 -4.32
CA VAL A 328 7.69 6.88 -3.32
C VAL A 328 7.95 6.21 -1.98
N HIS A 329 8.26 6.99 -0.95
CA HIS A 329 8.45 6.52 0.41
C HIS A 329 7.36 7.11 1.32
N ILE A 330 6.68 6.27 2.09
CA ILE A 330 5.65 6.67 3.05
C ILE A 330 6.07 6.11 4.41
N GLU A 331 6.27 6.97 5.40
CA GLU A 331 6.79 6.54 6.69
C GLU A 331 6.15 7.32 7.85
N ASN A 332 5.61 6.59 8.84
CA ASN A 332 4.96 7.18 10.01
C ASN A 332 3.89 8.22 9.61
N PHE A 333 3.14 7.91 8.53
CA PHE A 333 2.31 8.89 7.85
C PHE A 333 0.95 8.32 7.41
N ARG A 334 -0.10 9.12 7.61
CA ARG A 334 -1.46 8.84 7.15
C ARG A 334 -1.76 9.65 5.90
N LEU A 335 -1.67 9.02 4.73
CA LEU A 335 -1.95 9.68 3.45
C LEU A 335 -3.47 9.79 3.21
N GLN A 336 -3.98 11.02 3.03
CA GLN A 336 -5.39 11.27 2.74
C GLN A 336 -5.62 11.33 1.23
N GLY A 337 -6.31 10.34 0.68
CA GLY A 337 -6.65 10.25 -0.75
C GLY A 337 -5.82 9.25 -1.54
N SER A 338 -6.06 9.23 -2.85
CA SER A 338 -5.53 8.20 -3.74
C SER A 338 -4.17 8.58 -4.31
N LEU A 339 -3.21 7.66 -4.28
CA LEU A 339 -1.87 7.81 -4.84
C LEU A 339 -1.80 7.17 -6.24
N LEU A 340 -1.51 7.98 -7.26
CA LEU A 340 -1.26 7.54 -8.64
C LEU A 340 0.21 7.74 -8.99
N ALA A 341 1.00 6.68 -8.88
CA ALA A 341 2.46 6.69 -9.09
C ALA A 341 2.91 5.52 -10.01
N PRO A 342 2.43 5.45 -11.26
CA PRO A 342 2.51 4.24 -12.10
C PRO A 342 3.94 3.75 -12.45
N LYS A 343 4.96 4.59 -12.23
CA LYS A 343 6.38 4.27 -12.47
C LYS A 343 7.15 3.96 -11.19
N ALA A 344 6.59 4.27 -10.02
CA ALA A 344 7.33 4.25 -8.78
C ALA A 344 7.28 2.90 -8.08
N ASP A 345 8.44 2.47 -7.59
CA ASP A 345 8.52 1.46 -6.54
C ASP A 345 8.14 2.15 -5.22
N ILE A 346 7.11 1.64 -4.54
CA ILE A 346 6.55 2.26 -3.35
C ILE A 346 6.99 1.50 -2.11
N GLU A 347 7.61 2.21 -1.17
CA GLU A 347 7.99 1.69 0.14
C GLU A 347 7.12 2.34 1.21
N GLY A 348 6.66 1.53 2.16
CA GLY A 348 5.69 1.96 3.14
C GLY A 348 5.94 1.38 4.52
N THR A 349 6.17 2.23 5.51
CA THR A 349 6.52 1.82 6.87
C THR A 349 5.63 2.52 7.90
N ASN A 350 4.97 1.77 8.78
CA ASN A 350 4.26 2.26 9.95
C ASN A 350 3.28 3.41 9.65
N GLY A 351 2.40 3.23 8.68
CA GLY A 351 1.46 4.27 8.26
C GLY A 351 0.21 3.69 7.63
N ASN A 352 -0.64 4.56 7.13
CA ASN A 352 -1.81 4.13 6.37
C ASN A 352 -2.16 5.08 5.23
N ILE A 353 -2.94 4.60 4.27
CA ILE A 353 -3.50 5.40 3.19
C ILE A 353 -5.03 5.29 3.21
N GLN A 354 -5.71 6.43 3.15
CA GLN A 354 -7.16 6.54 3.00
C GLN A 354 -7.50 6.68 1.50
N GLY A 355 -7.30 5.62 0.71
CA GLY A 355 -7.49 5.73 -0.74
C GLY A 355 -7.00 4.54 -1.55
N HIS A 356 -6.87 4.77 -2.86
CA HIS A 356 -6.22 3.83 -3.77
C HIS A 356 -4.71 4.03 -3.77
N ILE A 357 -3.94 2.96 -3.93
CA ILE A 357 -2.51 3.01 -4.25
C ILE A 357 -2.27 2.31 -5.59
N ILE A 358 -1.75 3.06 -6.55
CA ILE A 358 -1.45 2.59 -7.90
C ILE A 358 0.04 2.83 -8.17
N GLY A 359 0.81 1.75 -8.31
CA GLY A 359 2.28 1.81 -8.36
C GLY A 359 2.93 0.82 -9.32
N LYS A 360 4.24 0.94 -9.53
CA LYS A 360 5.02 -0.11 -10.20
C LYS A 360 5.15 -1.32 -9.29
N SER A 361 5.54 -1.14 -8.04
CA SER A 361 5.63 -2.20 -7.03
C SER A 361 5.34 -1.66 -5.64
N PHE A 362 5.15 -2.55 -4.66
CA PHE A 362 5.01 -2.17 -3.25
C PHE A 362 5.77 -3.11 -2.32
N ARG A 363 6.38 -2.54 -1.28
CA ARG A 363 6.94 -3.28 -0.14
C ARG A 363 6.70 -2.53 1.16
N GLY A 364 6.10 -3.19 2.15
CA GLY A 364 5.89 -2.54 3.45
C GLY A 364 4.82 -3.13 4.34
N ASN A 365 4.56 -2.43 5.45
CA ASN A 365 3.49 -2.70 6.42
C ASN A 365 2.46 -1.57 6.51
N LEU A 366 2.21 -0.85 5.41
CA LEU A 366 1.11 0.11 5.40
C LEU A 366 -0.23 -0.60 5.45
N GLN A 367 -1.13 -0.02 6.23
CA GLN A 367 -2.56 -0.28 6.17
C GLN A 367 -3.13 0.46 4.95
N ILE A 368 -3.84 -0.24 4.07
CA ILE A 368 -4.45 0.36 2.88
C ILE A 368 -5.96 0.36 3.08
N ASP A 369 -6.46 1.49 3.58
CA ASP A 369 -7.86 1.65 3.99
C ASP A 369 -8.77 1.82 2.78
N TRP A 370 -9.91 1.12 2.83
CA TRP A 370 -10.80 1.11 1.69
C TRP A 370 -11.63 2.38 1.62
N VAL A 371 -11.10 3.39 0.92
CA VAL A 371 -11.72 4.69 0.67
C VAL A 371 -11.77 4.93 -0.84
N PRO A 372 -12.84 4.48 -1.53
CA PRO A 372 -12.94 4.60 -2.97
C PRO A 372 -12.93 6.05 -3.46
N TYR A 373 -12.23 6.31 -4.54
CA TYR A 373 -12.27 7.60 -5.20
C TYR A 373 -13.63 7.85 -5.87
N SER A 374 -14.18 9.05 -5.68
CA SER A 374 -15.46 9.53 -6.21
C SER A 374 -15.42 10.99 -6.66
N GLY A 375 -14.21 11.55 -6.79
CA GLY A 375 -13.99 12.87 -7.36
C GLY A 375 -14.22 12.89 -8.88
N CYS A 376 -14.29 14.08 -9.44
CA CYS A 376 -14.64 14.37 -10.82
C CYS A 376 -13.41 14.93 -11.56
N LEU A 377 -12.86 14.18 -12.52
CA LEU A 377 -11.73 14.63 -13.37
C LEU A 377 -12.09 14.69 -14.85
#